data_AF-A0A537XFH8-F1
#
_entry.id   AF-A0A537XFH8-F1
#
_cell.length_a   1.000
_cell.length_b   1.000
_cell.length_c   1.000
_cell.angle_alpha   90.00
_cell.angle_beta   90.00
_cell.angle_gamma   90.00
#
_symmetry.space_group_name_H-M   'P 1'
#
loop_
_entity.id
_entity.type
_entity.pdbx_description
1 polymer ?
#
loop_
_entity_poly.entity_id
_entity_poly.type
_entity_poly.pdbx_seq_one_letter_code
_entity_poly.pdbx_strand_id
1 'polypeptide(L)'
;MKIVAVTSCPTGIAHTYMAAESLEEAAREAGHSIAVETQGAAGANPLTDEQISSADVVVLAADVEVRNRERFAGKPTVTVPIKRAINDPAAVLEQAAALLAAAPAPEPVLAPGSPPPPARAGATPVRADHGPSGATRVRQWLMTGVSYMIPFVAAGGILIALSFVIGGAQIATKVNGGTFHGV
;
A
#
# COMPACT_ATOMS: atom_id res chain seq x y z
N MET A 1 -9.16 12.68 16.80
CA MET A 1 -7.79 13.03 16.33
C MET A 1 -7.80 13.17 14.81
N LYS A 2 -6.79 13.86 14.27
CA LYS A 2 -6.53 13.98 12.83
C LYS A 2 -5.47 12.97 12.43
N ILE A 3 -5.84 12.07 11.54
CA ILE A 3 -5.02 10.94 11.10
C ILE A 3 -4.71 11.15 9.64
N VAL A 4 -3.46 10.93 9.25
CA VAL A 4 -3.11 10.69 7.85
C VAL A 4 -2.66 9.27 7.70
N ALA A 5 -3.14 8.59 6.66
CA ALA A 5 -2.75 7.21 6.39
C ALA A 5 -2.19 7.08 4.98
N VAL A 6 -1.29 6.13 4.79
CA VAL A 6 -0.82 5.70 3.47
C VAL A 6 -1.07 4.21 3.33
N THR A 7 -1.78 3.81 2.28
CA THR A 7 -2.01 2.40 1.96
C THR A 7 -1.17 2.00 0.75
N SER A 8 -0.44 0.88 0.81
CA SER A 8 0.34 0.42 -0.35
C SER A 8 0.48 -1.10 -0.45
N CYS A 9 0.06 -1.67 -1.58
CA CYS A 9 0.19 -3.09 -1.87
C CYS A 9 0.85 -3.32 -3.25
N PRO A 10 1.85 -4.21 -3.39
CA PRO A 10 2.57 -4.44 -4.65
C PRO A 10 1.71 -5.07 -5.74
N THR A 11 0.72 -5.88 -5.34
CA THR A 11 -0.01 -6.79 -6.24
C THR A 11 -1.37 -6.27 -6.68
N GLY A 12 -1.63 -4.96 -6.56
CA GLY A 12 -2.73 -4.32 -7.28
C GLY A 12 -3.53 -3.28 -6.51
N ILE A 13 -4.69 -2.97 -7.10
CA ILE A 13 -5.59 -1.88 -6.73
C ILE A 13 -6.44 -2.29 -5.52
N ALA A 14 -6.95 -3.52 -5.50
CA ALA A 14 -7.96 -3.98 -4.54
C ALA A 14 -7.54 -3.80 -3.06
N HIS A 15 -6.45 -4.42 -2.60
CA HIS A 15 -6.07 -4.32 -1.19
C HIS A 15 -5.72 -2.89 -0.76
N THR A 16 -5.18 -2.07 -1.67
CA THR A 16 -4.83 -0.68 -1.40
C THR A 16 -6.09 0.15 -1.11
N TYR A 17 -7.13 0.00 -1.94
CA TYR A 17 -8.41 0.71 -1.75
C TYR A 17 -9.25 0.12 -0.62
N MET A 18 -9.31 -1.22 -0.49
CA MET A 18 -10.02 -1.86 0.63
C MET A 18 -9.44 -1.45 1.98
N ALA A 19 -8.11 -1.37 2.11
CA ALA A 19 -7.49 -0.88 3.34
C ALA A 19 -7.82 0.60 3.60
N ALA A 20 -7.88 1.42 2.54
CA ALA A 20 -8.22 2.84 2.69
C ALA A 20 -9.66 3.00 3.19
N GLU A 21 -10.62 2.34 2.54
CA GLU A 21 -12.03 2.36 2.92
C GLU A 21 -12.24 1.80 4.33
N SER A 22 -11.58 0.69 4.69
CA SER A 22 -11.66 0.10 6.03
C SER A 22 -11.16 1.05 7.12
N LEU A 23 -10.05 1.78 6.85
CA LEU A 23 -9.52 2.78 7.78
C LEU A 23 -10.42 4.03 7.85
N GLU A 24 -10.99 4.47 6.74
CA GLU A 24 -11.93 5.59 6.67
C GLU A 24 -13.21 5.31 7.47
N GLU A 25 -13.78 4.12 7.28
CA GLU A 25 -14.96 3.66 8.01
C GLU A 25 -14.68 3.58 9.51
N ALA A 26 -13.62 2.88 9.92
CA ALA A 26 -13.26 2.76 11.33
C ALA A 26 -12.96 4.12 11.98
N ALA A 27 -12.32 5.04 11.26
CA ALA A 27 -12.05 6.37 11.78
C ALA A 27 -13.34 7.17 11.96
N ARG A 28 -14.26 7.10 10.99
CA ARG A 28 -15.59 7.72 11.08
C ARG A 28 -16.37 7.19 12.27
N GLU A 29 -16.37 5.87 12.48
CA GLU A 29 -17.03 5.23 13.63
C GLU A 29 -16.42 5.65 14.97
N ALA A 30 -15.10 5.80 15.04
CA ALA A 30 -14.39 6.28 16.21
C ALA A 30 -14.44 7.82 16.40
N GLY A 31 -15.14 8.56 15.53
CA GLY A 31 -15.21 10.03 15.60
C GLY A 31 -13.87 10.73 15.32
N HIS A 32 -13.04 10.15 14.45
CA HIS A 32 -11.76 10.69 14.03
C HIS A 32 -11.84 11.22 12.60
N SER A 33 -11.02 12.23 12.31
CA SER A 33 -10.82 12.71 10.94
C SER A 33 -9.65 11.95 10.36
N ILE A 34 -9.80 11.37 9.18
CA ILE A 34 -8.72 10.68 8.48
C ILE A 34 -8.64 11.15 7.02
N ALA A 35 -7.43 11.23 6.49
CA ALA A 35 -7.16 11.37 5.07
C ALA A 35 -6.21 10.26 4.63
N VAL A 36 -6.55 9.53 3.56
CA VAL A 36 -5.79 8.36 3.13
C VAL A 36 -5.17 8.58 1.74
N GLU A 37 -3.85 8.44 1.66
CA GLU A 37 -3.12 8.36 0.40
C GLU A 37 -3.01 6.90 -0.05
N THR A 38 -3.67 6.54 -1.15
CA THR A 38 -3.48 5.24 -1.78
C THR A 38 -2.24 5.25 -2.67
N GLN A 39 -1.27 4.36 -2.46
CA GLN A 39 -0.10 4.18 -3.33
C GLN A 39 -0.14 2.79 -3.97
N GLY A 40 -0.83 2.66 -5.11
CA GLY A 40 -1.00 1.39 -5.82
C GLY A 40 -0.64 1.46 -7.30
N ALA A 41 -0.90 0.37 -8.02
CA ALA A 41 -0.65 0.28 -9.47
C ALA A 41 -1.48 1.27 -10.30
N ALA A 42 -2.60 1.76 -9.78
CA ALA A 42 -3.47 2.76 -10.41
C ALA A 42 -2.98 4.21 -10.24
N GLY A 43 -1.85 4.43 -9.57
CA GLY A 43 -1.36 5.76 -9.22
C GLY A 43 -1.60 6.09 -7.75
N ALA A 44 -1.32 7.35 -7.40
CA ALA A 44 -1.50 7.85 -6.04
C ALA A 44 -2.38 9.09 -5.99
N ASN A 45 -3.18 9.19 -4.93
CA ASN A 45 -3.88 10.42 -4.56
C ASN A 45 -3.13 11.06 -3.38
N PRO A 46 -2.13 11.92 -3.65
CA PRO A 46 -1.21 12.37 -2.63
C PRO A 46 -1.90 13.27 -1.61
N LEU A 47 -1.55 13.08 -0.33
CA LEU A 47 -1.94 14.01 0.72
C LEU A 47 -1.32 15.38 0.47
N THR A 48 -2.02 16.45 0.86
CA THR A 48 -1.45 17.80 0.83
C THR A 48 -0.54 18.03 2.05
N ASP A 49 0.33 19.03 1.95
CA ASP A 49 1.24 19.38 3.05
C ASP A 49 0.46 19.94 4.26
N GLU A 50 -0.70 20.56 4.05
CA GLU A 50 -1.61 21.00 5.11
C GLU A 50 -2.23 19.81 5.85
N GLN A 51 -2.63 18.76 5.11
CA GLN A 51 -3.16 17.54 5.72
C GLN A 51 -2.11 16.85 6.57
N ILE A 52 -0.87 16.75 6.07
CA ILE A 52 0.24 16.14 6.81
C ILE A 52 0.57 16.97 8.04
N SER A 53 0.84 18.27 7.87
CA SER A 53 1.25 19.16 8.97
C SER A 53 0.22 19.21 10.10
N SER A 54 -1.08 19.21 9.77
CA SER A 54 -2.17 19.23 10.76
C SER A 54 -2.52 17.86 11.36
N ALA A 55 -1.90 16.76 10.92
CA ALA A 55 -2.14 15.43 11.46
C ALA A 55 -1.48 15.23 12.84
N ASP A 56 -2.20 14.58 13.74
CA ASP A 56 -1.70 14.19 15.06
C ASP A 56 -0.84 12.92 14.97
N VAL A 57 -1.20 12.00 14.07
CA VAL A 57 -0.58 10.68 13.91
C VAL A 57 -0.62 10.21 12.45
N VAL A 58 0.37 9.41 12.06
CA VAL A 58 0.53 8.83 10.73
C VAL A 58 0.34 7.31 10.79
N VAL A 59 -0.44 6.74 9.89
CA VAL A 59 -0.63 5.28 9.75
C VAL A 59 -0.09 4.82 8.40
N LEU A 60 0.97 4.00 8.41
CA LEU A 60 1.54 3.39 7.21
C LEU A 60 1.07 1.94 7.12
N ALA A 61 0.04 1.69 6.31
CA ALA A 61 -0.50 0.36 6.06
C ALA A 61 0.07 -0.15 4.72
N ALA A 62 1.21 -0.85 4.74
CA ALA A 62 1.92 -1.15 3.51
C ALA A 62 2.65 -2.50 3.53
N ASP A 63 2.61 -3.19 2.39
CA ASP A 63 3.38 -4.41 2.12
C ASP A 63 4.64 -4.12 1.28
N VAL A 64 4.82 -2.88 0.83
CA VAL A 64 6.00 -2.35 0.14
C VAL A 64 6.39 -1.00 0.71
N GLU A 65 7.58 -0.54 0.35
CA GLU A 65 8.08 0.75 0.81
C GLU A 65 7.18 1.91 0.34
N VAL A 66 6.75 2.72 1.30
CA VAL A 66 5.96 3.93 1.08
C VAL A 66 6.84 4.99 0.43
N ARG A 67 6.39 5.53 -0.70
CA ARG A 67 7.09 6.60 -1.41
C ARG A 67 6.98 7.91 -0.65
N ASN A 68 8.03 8.73 -0.74
CA ASN A 68 8.12 10.06 -0.13
C ASN A 68 7.85 10.07 1.39
N ARG A 69 8.31 9.02 2.09
CA ARG A 69 8.05 8.82 3.51
C ARG A 69 8.62 9.94 4.38
N GLU A 70 9.66 10.62 3.92
CA GLU A 70 10.31 11.74 4.58
C GLU A 70 9.37 12.89 4.92
N ARG A 71 8.27 13.06 4.18
CA ARG A 71 7.23 14.09 4.46
C ARG A 71 6.52 13.86 5.78
N PHE A 72 6.53 12.64 6.30
CA PHE A 72 5.91 12.26 7.56
C PHE A 72 6.91 12.27 8.74
N ALA A 73 8.15 12.71 8.53
CA ALA A 73 9.18 12.72 9.56
C ALA A 73 8.78 13.56 10.78
N GLY A 74 9.13 13.08 11.97
CA GLY A 74 8.83 13.75 13.24
C GLY A 74 7.40 13.56 13.76
N LYS A 75 6.50 12.95 12.99
CA LYS A 75 5.14 12.61 13.46
C LYS A 75 5.09 11.20 14.07
N PRO A 76 4.32 10.99 15.15
CA PRO A 76 4.04 9.64 15.66
C PRO A 76 3.52 8.77 14.52
N THR A 77 4.18 7.64 14.27
CA THR A 77 3.90 6.82 13.09
C THR A 77 3.66 5.37 13.50
N VAL A 78 2.53 4.81 13.09
CA VAL A 78 2.22 3.38 13.17
C VAL A 78 2.54 2.75 11.83
N THR A 79 3.17 1.59 11.81
CA THR A 79 3.39 0.82 10.57
C THR A 79 2.80 -0.58 10.73
N VAL A 80 1.92 -0.97 9.81
CA VAL A 80 1.24 -2.26 9.81
C VAL A 80 1.20 -2.86 8.40
N PRO A 81 1.13 -4.21 8.26
CA PRO A 81 0.86 -4.83 6.97
C PRO A 81 -0.52 -4.44 6.42
N ILE A 82 -0.69 -4.43 5.09
CA ILE A 82 -1.97 -4.02 4.46
C ILE A 82 -3.14 -4.86 4.96
N LYS A 83 -2.90 -6.16 5.17
CA LYS A 83 -3.91 -7.13 5.61
C LYS A 83 -4.49 -6.77 6.98
N ARG A 84 -3.67 -6.20 7.88
CA ARG A 84 -4.13 -5.79 9.20
C ARG A 84 -5.05 -4.57 9.11
N ALA A 85 -4.77 -3.64 8.21
CA ALA A 85 -5.63 -2.48 7.97
C ALA A 85 -6.98 -2.85 7.36
N ILE A 86 -7.07 -3.99 6.65
CA ILE A 86 -8.34 -4.51 6.12
C ILE A 86 -9.12 -5.27 7.19
N ASN A 87 -8.46 -6.19 7.89
CA ASN A 87 -9.15 -7.12 8.78
C ASN A 87 -9.48 -6.52 10.15
N ASP A 88 -8.60 -5.65 10.67
CA ASP A 88 -8.68 -5.12 12.02
C ASP A 88 -8.42 -3.60 12.06
N PRO A 89 -9.13 -2.77 11.25
CA PRO A 89 -8.84 -1.34 11.13
C PRO A 89 -8.99 -0.58 12.46
N ALA A 90 -10.00 -0.93 13.27
CA ALA A 90 -10.21 -0.32 14.59
C ALA A 90 -8.99 -0.51 15.50
N ALA A 91 -8.41 -1.71 15.55
CA ALA A 91 -7.22 -1.99 16.34
C ALA A 91 -5.97 -1.22 15.84
N VAL A 92 -5.88 -0.95 14.53
CA VAL A 92 -4.82 -0.10 13.97
C VAL A 92 -4.99 1.35 14.45
N LEU A 93 -6.21 1.87 14.47
CA LEU A 93 -6.50 3.23 14.94
C LEU A 93 -6.32 3.37 16.46
N GLU A 94 -6.69 2.36 17.24
CA GLU A 94 -6.41 2.31 18.68
C GLU A 94 -4.91 2.30 18.96
N GLN A 95 -4.12 1.56 18.18
CA GLN A 95 -2.66 1.59 18.28
C GLN A 95 -2.11 2.99 17.97
N ALA A 96 -2.68 3.68 16.99
CA ALA A 96 -2.33 5.06 16.66
C ALA A 96 -2.68 6.04 17.80
N ALA A 97 -3.86 5.88 18.41
CA ALA A 97 -4.29 6.66 19.57
C ALA A 97 -3.37 6.43 20.79
N ALA A 98 -3.00 5.17 21.04
CA ALA A 98 -2.11 4.80 22.13
C ALA A 98 -0.71 5.39 21.95
N LEU A 99 -0.19 5.43 20.72
CA LEU A 99 1.08 6.08 20.40
C LEU A 99 1.04 7.59 20.65
N LEU A 100 -0.08 8.23 20.34
CA LEU A 100 -0.28 9.66 20.64
C LEU A 100 -0.33 9.93 22.15
N ALA A 101 -0.96 9.03 22.92
CA ALA A 101 -1.04 9.15 24.38
C ALA A 101 0.27 8.79 25.10
N ALA A 102 1.08 7.91 24.51
CA ALA A 102 2.37 7.47 25.04
C ALA A 102 3.55 8.35 24.62
N ALA A 103 3.35 9.27 23.65
CA ALA A 103 4.33 10.28 23.31
C ALA A 103 4.55 11.17 24.55
N PRO A 104 5.76 11.20 25.14
CA PRO A 104 6.05 12.19 26.17
C PRO A 104 5.82 13.57 25.57
N ALA A 105 5.26 14.49 26.37
CA ALA A 105 5.28 15.91 26.05
C ALA A 105 6.67 16.29 25.51
N PRO A 106 6.78 17.17 24.48
CA PRO A 106 8.06 17.52 23.88
C PRO A 106 9.02 17.89 25.01
N GLU A 107 10.11 17.13 25.14
CA GLU A 107 11.08 17.40 26.20
C GLU A 107 11.52 18.86 26.06
N PRO A 108 11.48 19.66 27.14
CA PRO A 108 12.04 20.99 27.09
C PRO A 108 13.50 20.86 26.71
N VAL A 109 13.93 21.60 25.69
CA VAL A 109 15.31 21.66 25.24
C VAL A 109 16.20 22.00 26.45
N LEU A 110 16.86 20.98 27.00
CA LEU A 110 17.76 21.12 28.13
C LEU A 110 19.05 21.76 27.62
N ALA A 111 19.38 22.91 28.22
CA ALA A 111 20.66 23.59 28.08
C ALA A 111 21.83 22.62 28.39
N PRO A 112 23.01 22.79 27.75
CA PRO A 112 24.10 21.84 27.88
C PRO A 112 24.72 21.89 29.28
N GLY A 113 24.67 20.78 30.03
CA GLY A 113 25.44 20.66 31.28
C GLY A 113 24.83 19.85 32.42
N SER A 114 24.28 18.66 32.18
CA SER A 114 23.97 17.72 33.27
C SER A 114 24.33 16.28 32.91
N PRO A 115 24.93 15.51 33.85
CA PRO A 115 25.44 14.17 33.57
C PRO A 115 24.29 13.16 33.40
N PRO A 116 24.47 12.14 32.53
CA PRO A 116 23.40 11.21 32.19
C PRO A 116 23.06 10.25 33.35
N PRO A 117 21.77 9.92 33.58
CA PRO A 117 21.37 8.85 34.49
C PRO A 117 21.68 7.46 33.90
N PRO A 118 21.80 6.41 34.74
CA PRO A 118 22.23 5.08 34.31
C PRO A 118 21.21 4.40 33.39
N ALA A 119 21.71 3.87 32.27
CA ALA A 119 20.95 3.18 31.24
C ALA A 119 20.27 1.91 31.80
N ARG A 120 18.94 1.83 31.63
CA ARG A 120 18.20 0.57 31.84
C ARG A 120 18.44 -0.35 30.65
N ALA A 121 19.11 -1.47 30.93
CA ALA A 121 19.24 -2.61 30.03
C ALA A 121 17.89 -3.32 29.89
N GLY A 122 17.42 -3.50 28.65
CA GLY A 122 16.22 -4.30 28.37
C GLY A 122 15.44 -3.89 27.12
N ALA A 123 16.09 -3.91 25.96
CA ALA A 123 15.37 -3.96 24.69
C ALA A 123 16.14 -4.87 23.73
N THR A 124 15.57 -6.04 23.46
CA THR A 124 16.00 -6.96 22.41
C THR A 124 16.08 -6.22 21.07
N PRO A 125 17.17 -6.34 20.29
CA PRO A 125 17.26 -5.71 18.99
C PRO A 125 16.28 -6.40 18.04
N VAL A 126 15.26 -5.66 17.61
CA VAL A 126 14.48 -6.02 16.42
C VAL A 126 15.47 -5.97 15.26
N ARG A 127 15.74 -7.15 14.68
CA ARG A 127 16.60 -7.29 13.51
C ARG A 127 16.09 -6.33 12.42
N ALA A 128 16.97 -5.46 11.97
CA ALA A 128 16.80 -4.75 10.70
C ALA A 128 16.75 -5.81 9.60
N ASP A 129 15.56 -6.11 9.12
CA ASP A 129 15.39 -7.08 8.05
C ASP A 129 15.98 -6.51 6.77
N HIS A 130 16.78 -7.34 6.12
CA HIS A 130 17.59 -6.95 4.97
C HIS A 130 16.66 -6.62 3.80
N GLY A 131 17.01 -5.57 3.05
CA GLY A 131 16.28 -5.18 1.83
C GLY A 131 15.99 -6.38 0.94
N PRO A 132 14.89 -6.35 0.17
CA PRO A 132 14.28 -7.55 -0.40
C PRO A 132 15.32 -8.36 -1.18
N SER A 133 15.46 -9.62 -0.79
CA SER A 133 16.31 -10.60 -1.49
C SER A 133 16.06 -10.51 -3.00
N GLY A 134 17.10 -10.62 -3.83
CA GLY A 134 16.98 -10.45 -5.29
C GLY A 134 15.85 -11.30 -5.90
N ALA A 135 15.55 -12.46 -5.31
CA ALA A 135 14.42 -13.31 -5.68
C ALA A 135 13.05 -12.65 -5.44
N THR A 136 12.86 -11.96 -4.32
CA THR A 136 11.62 -11.22 -4.02
C THR A 136 11.40 -10.09 -5.03
N ARG A 137 12.49 -9.40 -5.44
CA ARG A 137 12.43 -8.30 -6.41
C ARG A 137 12.10 -8.79 -7.83
N VAL A 138 12.69 -9.91 -8.26
CA VAL A 138 12.34 -10.56 -9.54
C VAL A 138 10.87 -11.02 -9.54
N ARG A 139 10.42 -11.66 -8.45
CA ARG A 139 9.01 -12.07 -8.31
C ARG A 139 8.08 -10.87 -8.39
N GLN A 140 8.43 -9.76 -7.75
CA GLN A 140 7.65 -8.53 -7.79
C GLN A 140 7.55 -7.98 -9.22
N TRP A 141 8.66 -7.94 -9.97
CA TRP A 141 8.67 -7.51 -11.37
C TRP A 141 7.79 -8.39 -12.27
N LEU A 142 7.84 -9.71 -12.10
CA LEU A 142 7.00 -10.65 -12.84
C LEU A 142 5.51 -10.44 -12.54
N MET A 143 5.14 -10.30 -11.26
CA MET A 143 3.75 -10.07 -10.85
C MET A 143 3.19 -8.74 -11.38
N THR A 144 4.00 -7.68 -11.38
CA THR A 144 3.60 -6.39 -11.96
C THR A 144 3.51 -6.47 -13.49
N GLY A 145 4.44 -7.17 -14.15
CA GLY A 145 4.48 -7.30 -15.61
C GLY A 145 3.26 -8.05 -16.15
N VAL A 146 2.85 -9.15 -15.50
CA VAL A 146 1.63 -9.88 -15.88
C VAL A 146 0.40 -8.99 -15.71
N SER A 147 0.29 -8.26 -14.59
CA SER A 147 -0.86 -7.39 -14.33
C SER A 147 -1.02 -6.31 -15.40
N TYR A 148 0.08 -5.72 -15.89
CA TYR A 148 0.06 -4.77 -17.01
C TYR A 148 -0.31 -5.41 -18.36
N MET A 149 -0.14 -6.72 -18.53
CA MET A 149 -0.50 -7.45 -19.76
C MET A 149 -1.95 -7.96 -19.76
N ILE A 150 -2.58 -8.15 -18.60
CA ILE A 150 -3.96 -8.67 -18.49
C ILE A 150 -4.96 -7.90 -19.37
N PRO A 151 -4.98 -6.54 -19.39
CA PRO A 151 -5.94 -5.81 -20.23
C PRO A 151 -5.77 -6.10 -21.73
N PHE A 152 -4.54 -6.23 -22.21
CA PHE A 152 -4.26 -6.52 -23.62
C PHE A 152 -4.62 -7.95 -23.99
N VAL A 153 -4.29 -8.92 -23.12
CA VAL A 153 -4.65 -10.33 -23.34
C VAL A 153 -6.17 -10.51 -23.34
N ALA A 154 -6.88 -9.87 -22.39
CA ALA A 154 -8.32 -9.90 -22.34
C ALA A 154 -8.95 -9.28 -23.59
N ALA A 155 -8.46 -8.10 -24.02
CA ALA A 155 -8.92 -7.45 -25.25
C ALA A 155 -8.66 -8.33 -26.50
N GLY A 156 -7.47 -8.92 -26.60
CA GLY A 156 -7.11 -9.83 -27.70
C GLY A 156 -8.00 -11.07 -27.77
N GLY A 157 -8.29 -11.69 -26.62
CA GLY A 157 -9.19 -12.84 -26.53
C GLY A 157 -10.62 -12.50 -26.98
N ILE A 158 -11.14 -11.33 -26.58
CA ILE A 158 -12.46 -10.85 -27.01
C ILE A 158 -12.48 -10.61 -28.53
N LEU A 159 -11.43 -10.01 -29.09
CA LEU A 159 -11.33 -9.78 -30.55
C LEU A 159 -11.29 -11.10 -31.34
N ILE A 160 -10.58 -12.12 -30.85
CA ILE A 160 -10.56 -13.46 -31.45
C ILE A 160 -11.95 -14.09 -31.40
N ALA A 161 -12.62 -14.02 -30.25
CA ALA A 161 -13.97 -14.55 -30.08
C ALA A 161 -14.97 -13.88 -31.04
N LEU A 162 -14.92 -12.55 -31.16
CA LEU A 162 -15.78 -11.80 -32.09
C LEU A 162 -15.48 -12.15 -33.55
N SER A 163 -14.22 -12.41 -33.90
CA SER A 163 -13.83 -12.84 -35.25
C SER A 163 -14.51 -14.17 -35.62
N PHE A 164 -14.55 -15.14 -34.70
CA PHE A 164 -15.24 -16.42 -34.93
C PHE A 164 -16.76 -16.30 -34.97
N VAL A 165 -17.35 -15.39 -34.19
CA VAL A 165 -18.80 -15.12 -34.23
C VAL A 165 -19.20 -14.57 -35.59
N ILE A 166 -18.42 -13.65 -36.16
CA ILE A 166 -18.77 -12.96 -37.42
C ILE A 166 -18.42 -13.80 -38.66
N GLY A 167 -17.24 -14.43 -38.71
CA GLY A 167 -16.83 -15.19 -39.91
C GLY A 167 -16.92 -16.72 -39.79
N GLY A 168 -17.37 -17.25 -38.65
CA GLY A 168 -17.52 -18.68 -38.39
C GLY A 168 -16.21 -19.40 -38.06
N ALA A 169 -16.32 -20.61 -37.47
CA ALA A 169 -15.16 -21.41 -37.06
C ALA A 169 -14.23 -21.82 -38.23
N GLN A 170 -14.73 -21.74 -39.47
CA GLN A 170 -13.98 -22.06 -40.70
C GLN A 170 -12.86 -21.04 -41.00
N ILE A 171 -12.84 -19.86 -40.36
CA ILE A 171 -11.75 -18.89 -40.52
C ILE A 171 -10.42 -19.46 -40.03
N ALA A 172 -10.44 -20.31 -39.00
CA ALA A 172 -9.22 -20.94 -38.49
C ALA A 172 -8.63 -21.96 -39.47
N THR A 173 -9.42 -22.44 -40.42
CA THR A 173 -9.04 -23.53 -41.34
C THR A 173 -9.04 -23.11 -42.81
N LYS A 174 -9.43 -21.88 -43.17
CA LYS A 174 -9.38 -21.40 -44.56
C LYS A 174 -8.34 -20.29 -44.74
N VAL A 175 -7.33 -20.56 -45.54
CA VAL A 175 -6.28 -19.60 -45.92
C VAL A 175 -6.25 -19.50 -47.44
N ASN A 176 -6.35 -18.28 -48.00
CA ASN A 176 -6.36 -18.01 -49.46
C ASN A 176 -7.39 -18.83 -50.26
N GLY A 177 -8.59 -19.05 -49.71
CA GLY A 177 -9.67 -19.77 -50.41
C GLY A 177 -9.56 -21.30 -50.43
N GLY A 178 -8.48 -21.87 -49.87
CA GLY A 178 -8.33 -23.32 -49.65
C GLY A 178 -8.48 -23.69 -48.18
N THR A 179 -8.82 -24.96 -47.90
CA THR A 179 -8.77 -25.53 -46.54
C THR A 179 -7.33 -25.92 -46.18
N PHE A 180 -6.85 -25.39 -45.07
CA PHE A 180 -5.57 -25.71 -44.46
C PHE A 180 -5.69 -27.06 -43.74
N HIS A 181 -5.04 -28.11 -44.26
CA HIS A 181 -5.09 -29.47 -43.71
C HIS A 181 -3.99 -29.76 -42.67
N GLY A 182 -3.25 -28.74 -42.21
CA GLY A 182 -2.08 -28.92 -41.35
C GLY A 182 -0.82 -29.30 -42.14
N VAL A 183 0.31 -29.40 -41.44
CA VAL A 183 1.55 -30.03 -41.92
C VAL A 183 1.65 -31.42 -41.32
#